data_AF-A0A957YS76-F1
#
_entry.id   AF-A0A957YS76-F1
#
_cell.length_a   1.000
_cell.length_b   1.000
_cell.length_c   1.000
_cell.angle_alpha   90.00
_cell.angle_beta   90.00
_cell.angle_gamma   90.00
#
_symmetry.space_group_name_H-M   'P 1'
#
loop_
_entity.id
_entity.type
_entity.pdbx_description
1 polymer ?
#
loop_
_entity_poly.entity_id
_entity_poly.type
_entity_poly.pdbx_seq_one_letter_code
_entity_poly.pdbx_strand_id
1 'polypeptide(L)'
;KTGIPIALEGVFKWVAFMASKRDTRVPVPNQYFGAFQDGTLKYRGIELRRRDTTLWVRKIQLKALEVLAQANSPREFADRVPDVLKLVEGTKRDLRMGRVPLDELVIRQRLSRTIEAYKTPSPAARAARQLRAQGRQFAPGQSLEFLFARNATGVHAWELEETLDSGRLDT
;
A
#
# COMPACT_ATOMS: atom_id res chain seq x y z
N LYS A 1 -19.00 35.00 -14.66
CA LYS A 1 -18.71 34.42 -13.32
C LYS A 1 -19.44 33.07 -13.23
N THR A 2 -18.77 31.99 -12.84
CA THR A 2 -19.30 30.61 -12.93
C THR A 2 -20.26 30.21 -11.80
N GLY A 3 -20.41 31.01 -10.74
CA GLY A 3 -21.30 30.72 -9.61
C GLY A 3 -20.84 29.56 -8.70
N ILE A 4 -19.71 28.92 -9.02
CA ILE A 4 -19.14 27.82 -8.23
C ILE A 4 -18.25 28.42 -7.14
N PRO A 5 -18.57 28.23 -5.85
CA PRO A 5 -17.76 28.77 -4.76
C PRO A 5 -16.41 28.04 -4.68
N ILE A 6 -15.33 28.80 -4.46
CA ILE A 6 -14.03 28.24 -4.12
C ILE A 6 -13.95 28.16 -2.60
N ALA A 7 -13.72 26.95 -2.07
CA ALA A 7 -13.52 26.73 -0.64
C ALA A 7 -12.04 26.46 -0.37
N LEU A 8 -11.48 27.13 0.65
CA LEU A 8 -10.15 26.84 1.15
C LEU A 8 -10.19 25.58 2.00
N GLU A 9 -9.48 24.52 1.58
CA GLU A 9 -9.41 23.28 2.34
C GLU A 9 -8.44 23.37 3.54
N GLY A 10 -7.32 24.08 3.38
CA GLY A 10 -6.30 24.24 4.42
C GLY A 10 -5.01 24.85 3.89
N VAL A 11 -4.15 25.30 4.80
CA VAL A 11 -2.82 25.85 4.48
C VAL A 11 -1.77 24.83 4.90
N PHE A 12 -0.94 24.41 3.95
CA PHE A 12 0.16 23.48 4.22
C PHE A 12 1.30 24.19 4.92
N LYS A 13 1.87 23.55 5.94
CA LYS A 13 3.22 23.90 6.41
C LYS A 13 4.30 23.29 5.51
N TRP A 14 4.03 22.11 4.96
CA TRP A 14 4.83 21.48 3.92
C TRP A 14 3.98 20.50 3.11
N VAL A 15 4.35 20.32 1.84
CA VAL A 15 3.75 19.35 0.93
C VAL A 15 4.82 18.78 0.00
N ALA A 16 4.79 17.47 -0.22
CA ALA A 16 5.68 16.74 -1.09
C ALA A 16 4.89 16.10 -2.24
N PHE A 17 5.31 16.34 -3.47
CA PHE A 17 4.77 15.72 -4.67
C PHE A 17 5.69 14.58 -5.10
N MET A 18 5.12 13.41 -5.38
CA MET A 18 5.92 12.26 -5.79
C MET A 18 6.37 12.41 -7.24
N ALA A 19 7.63 12.06 -7.51
CA ALA A 19 8.17 12.02 -8.85
C ALA A 19 7.58 10.85 -9.66
N SER A 20 7.44 11.03 -10.97
CA SER A 20 7.01 9.96 -11.87
C SER A 20 8.05 8.84 -11.90
N LYS A 21 7.56 7.59 -11.90
CA LYS A 21 8.41 6.39 -12.04
C LYS A 21 9.13 6.32 -13.40
N ARG A 22 8.63 7.04 -14.42
CA ARG A 22 9.21 7.06 -15.77
C ARG A 22 10.18 8.22 -15.99
N ASP A 23 9.95 9.35 -15.31
CA ASP A 23 10.81 10.54 -15.39
C ASP A 23 10.77 11.27 -14.05
N THR A 24 11.89 11.25 -13.33
CA THR A 24 11.97 11.80 -11.97
C THR A 24 11.85 13.32 -11.92
N ARG A 25 11.95 14.02 -13.07
CA ARG A 25 11.79 15.47 -13.18
C ARG A 25 10.32 15.90 -13.25
N VAL A 26 9.41 14.96 -13.51
CA VAL A 26 7.98 15.24 -13.67
C VAL A 26 7.23 14.76 -12.43
N PRO A 27 6.55 15.65 -11.69
CA PRO A 27 5.72 15.23 -10.57
C PRO A 27 4.45 14.52 -11.05
N VAL A 28 3.87 13.68 -10.20
CA VAL A 28 2.54 13.08 -10.42
C VAL A 28 1.53 13.86 -9.58
N PRO A 29 0.73 14.79 -10.15
CA PRO A 29 -0.08 15.72 -9.37
C PRO A 29 -1.10 15.05 -8.45
N ASN A 30 -1.58 13.85 -8.82
CA ASN A 30 -2.53 13.07 -8.03
C ASN A 30 -1.87 12.23 -6.93
N GLN A 31 -0.55 12.33 -6.75
CA GLN A 31 0.25 11.61 -5.77
C GLN A 31 1.07 12.60 -4.93
N TYR A 32 0.55 12.95 -3.76
CA TYR A 32 1.20 13.87 -2.84
C TYR A 32 0.83 13.55 -1.39
N PHE A 33 1.63 14.06 -0.48
CA PHE A 33 1.31 14.07 0.95
C PHE A 33 1.91 15.32 1.60
N GLY A 34 1.32 15.74 2.72
CA GLY A 34 1.65 16.99 3.38
C GLY A 34 1.05 17.06 4.77
N ALA A 35 1.49 18.05 5.54
CA ALA A 35 0.86 18.43 6.79
C ALA A 35 0.33 19.86 6.67
N PHE A 36 -0.87 20.09 7.17
CA PHE A 36 -1.43 21.42 7.35
C PHE A 36 -0.80 22.13 8.55
N GLN A 37 -1.00 23.45 8.65
CA GLN A 37 -0.50 24.25 9.77
C GLN A 37 -1.05 23.81 11.14
N ASP A 38 -2.24 23.21 11.17
CA ASP A 38 -2.86 22.61 12.36
C ASP A 38 -2.27 21.23 12.73
N GLY A 39 -1.34 20.71 11.93
CA GLY A 39 -0.74 19.38 12.09
C GLY A 39 -1.50 18.24 11.41
N THR A 40 -2.69 18.49 10.86
CA THR A 40 -3.49 17.47 10.20
C THR A 40 -2.79 16.98 8.92
N LEU A 41 -2.73 15.65 8.75
CA LEU A 41 -2.13 15.01 7.58
C LEU A 41 -3.08 15.04 6.37
N LYS A 42 -2.52 15.34 5.21
CA LYS A 42 -3.18 15.22 3.91
C LYS A 42 -2.37 14.30 3.01
N TYR A 43 -3.01 13.31 2.39
CA TYR A 43 -2.36 12.41 1.44
C TYR A 43 -3.32 11.97 0.33
N ARG A 44 -2.80 11.87 -0.89
CA ARG A 44 -3.52 11.47 -2.10
C ARG A 44 -2.65 10.52 -2.92
N GLY A 45 -3.27 9.47 -3.45
CA GLY A 45 -2.65 8.58 -4.44
C GLY A 45 -1.51 7.67 -3.94
N ILE A 46 -1.04 7.84 -2.71
CA ILE A 46 -0.01 6.98 -2.10
C ILE A 46 -0.58 5.66 -1.56
N GLU A 47 0.31 4.72 -1.24
CA GLU A 47 0.01 3.37 -0.76
C GLU A 47 -0.96 3.36 0.42
N LEU A 48 -0.86 4.32 1.35
CA LEU A 48 -1.71 4.46 2.53
C LEU A 48 -3.21 4.47 2.21
N ARG A 49 -3.58 5.01 1.04
CA ARG A 49 -4.97 5.13 0.58
C ARG A 49 -5.36 4.04 -0.42
N ARG A 50 -4.40 3.29 -0.95
CA ARG A 50 -4.62 2.27 -1.97
C ARG A 50 -5.25 1.02 -1.35
N ARG A 51 -6.31 0.50 -1.99
CA ARG A 51 -7.07 -0.66 -1.50
C ARG A 51 -6.25 -1.96 -1.54
N ASP A 52 -5.30 -2.03 -2.46
CA ASP A 52 -4.41 -3.17 -2.69
C ASP A 52 -3.12 -3.13 -1.86
N THR A 53 -2.99 -2.18 -0.92
CA THR A 53 -1.88 -2.11 0.03
C THR A 53 -2.22 -2.87 1.31
N THR A 54 -1.26 -3.67 1.80
CA THR A 54 -1.36 -4.41 3.07
C THR A 54 -1.55 -3.47 4.26
N LEU A 55 -2.19 -3.96 5.33
CA LEU A 55 -2.37 -3.17 6.55
C LEU A 55 -1.03 -2.78 7.17
N TRP A 56 -0.04 -3.69 7.11
CA TRP A 56 1.33 -3.45 7.56
C TRP A 56 1.97 -2.23 6.90
N VAL A 57 1.96 -2.15 5.56
CA VAL A 57 2.53 -0.99 4.83
C VAL A 57 1.77 0.29 5.19
N ARG A 58 0.45 0.25 5.32
CA ARG A 58 -0.35 1.42 5.71
C ARG A 58 0.05 1.96 7.08
N LYS A 59 0.18 1.09 8.09
CA LYS A 59 0.60 1.48 9.44
C LYS A 59 1.98 2.14 9.43
N ILE A 60 2.93 1.59 8.66
CA ILE A 60 4.29 2.14 8.57
C ILE A 60 4.29 3.49 7.88
N GLN A 61 3.62 3.61 6.74
CA GLN A 61 3.57 4.86 5.98
C GLN A 61 2.86 5.95 6.79
N LEU A 62 1.80 5.63 7.53
CA LEU A 62 1.14 6.58 8.43
C LEU A 62 2.09 7.06 9.54
N LYS A 63 2.76 6.14 10.25
CA LYS A 63 3.73 6.49 11.30
C LYS A 63 4.87 7.36 10.77
N ALA A 64 5.39 7.05 9.57
CA ALA A 64 6.40 7.85 8.91
C ALA A 64 5.90 9.29 8.66
N LEU A 65 4.67 9.44 8.17
CA LEU A 65 4.06 10.75 7.95
C LEU A 65 3.80 11.50 9.26
N GLU A 66 3.40 10.81 10.33
CA GLU A 66 3.21 11.40 11.66
C GLU A 66 4.54 11.96 12.22
N VAL A 67 5.66 11.27 12.01
CA VAL A 67 7.00 11.76 12.40
C VAL A 67 7.36 13.02 11.59
N LEU A 68 7.19 13.01 10.27
CA LEU A 68 7.47 14.18 9.42
C LEU A 68 6.55 15.35 9.71
N ALA A 69 5.30 15.08 10.11
CA ALA A 69 4.32 16.09 10.47
C ALA A 69 4.69 16.84 11.74
N GLN A 70 5.71 16.43 12.50
CA GLN A 70 6.21 17.22 13.64
C GLN A 70 7.08 18.40 13.20
N ALA A 71 7.60 18.41 11.98
CA ALA A 71 8.44 19.49 11.47
C ALA A 71 7.62 20.72 11.06
N ASN A 72 8.12 21.91 11.41
CA ASN A 72 7.54 23.21 11.05
C ASN A 72 8.45 24.06 10.15
N SER A 73 9.64 23.56 9.83
CA SER A 73 10.59 24.19 8.90
C SER A 73 11.25 23.14 7.99
N PRO A 74 11.80 23.54 6.83
CA PRO A 74 12.56 22.62 5.97
C PRO A 74 13.74 21.97 6.69
N ARG A 75 14.39 22.68 7.62
CA ARG A 75 15.48 22.15 8.44
C ARG A 75 14.98 21.06 9.39
N GLU A 76 13.94 21.35 10.16
CA GLU A 76 13.33 20.34 11.04
C GLU A 76 12.85 19.13 10.25
N PHE A 77 12.30 19.33 9.05
CA PHE A 77 11.86 18.22 8.20
C PHE A 77 13.04 17.31 7.84
N ALA A 78 14.16 17.90 7.39
CA ALA A 78 15.38 17.17 7.09
C ALA A 78 15.91 16.41 8.32
N ASP A 79 15.85 17.02 9.51
CA ASP A 79 16.28 16.42 10.77
C ASP A 79 15.41 15.22 11.19
N ARG A 80 14.16 15.13 10.71
CA ARG A 80 13.25 13.98 10.95
C ARG A 80 13.40 12.83 9.96
N VAL A 81 14.01 13.06 8.79
CA VAL A 81 14.19 12.00 7.78
C VAL A 81 14.95 10.79 8.34
N PRO A 82 16.05 10.95 9.11
CA PRO A 82 16.74 9.81 9.73
C PRO A 82 15.85 8.97 10.65
N ASP A 83 14.94 9.59 11.42
CA ASP A 83 14.00 8.87 12.30
C ASP A 83 13.05 7.98 11.50
N VAL A 84 12.53 8.50 10.38
CA VAL A 84 11.67 7.74 9.46
C VAL A 84 12.44 6.58 8.83
N LEU A 85 13.68 6.81 8.37
CA LEU A 85 14.50 5.74 7.81
C LEU A 85 14.78 4.64 8.84
N LYS A 86 15.08 5.02 10.09
CA LYS A 86 15.28 4.07 11.20
C LYS A 86 14.01 3.26 11.48
N LEU A 87 12.85 3.89 11.48
CA LEU A 87 11.55 3.22 11.62
C LEU A 87 11.34 2.20 10.50
N VAL A 88 11.56 2.59 9.24
CA VAL A 88 11.39 1.71 8.07
C VAL A 88 12.34 0.51 8.15
N GLU A 89 13.62 0.72 8.45
CA GLU A 89 14.58 -0.38 8.58
C GLU A 89 14.24 -1.32 9.75
N GLY A 90 13.72 -0.79 10.86
CA GLY A 90 13.19 -1.61 11.97
C GLY A 90 12.08 -2.54 11.50
N THR A 91 11.08 -1.99 10.80
CA THR A 91 9.94 -2.78 10.33
C THR A 91 10.31 -3.80 9.26
N LYS A 92 11.25 -3.49 8.36
CA LYS A 92 11.82 -4.45 7.40
C LYS A 92 12.50 -5.61 8.10
N ARG A 93 13.21 -5.35 9.20
CA ARG A 93 13.83 -6.41 10.01
C ARG A 93 12.75 -7.31 10.61
N ASP A 94 11.71 -6.73 11.20
CA ASP A 94 10.61 -7.49 11.81
C ASP A 94 9.89 -8.37 10.78
N LEU A 95 9.67 -7.87 9.56
CA LEU A 95 9.12 -8.64 8.46
C LEU A 95 10.00 -9.86 8.13
N ARG A 96 11.30 -9.67 7.96
CA ARG A 96 12.26 -10.75 7.64
C ARG A 96 12.40 -11.79 8.75
N MET A 97 12.18 -11.39 10.00
CA MET A 97 12.20 -12.28 11.17
C MET A 97 10.84 -12.96 11.41
N GLY A 98 9.85 -12.77 10.54
CA GLY A 98 8.52 -13.37 10.70
C GLY A 98 7.72 -12.81 11.89
N ARG A 99 8.07 -11.61 12.38
CA ARG A 99 7.39 -10.98 13.53
C ARG A 99 6.15 -10.19 13.15
N VAL A 100 5.87 -10.05 11.86
CA VAL A 100 4.68 -9.38 11.36
C VAL A 100 3.55 -10.40 11.24
N PRO A 101 2.38 -10.17 11.85
CA PRO A 101 1.23 -11.05 11.70
C PRO A 101 0.83 -11.22 10.23
N LEU A 102 0.47 -12.46 9.84
CA LEU A 102 0.14 -12.80 8.45
C LEU A 102 -1.07 -12.02 7.92
N ASP A 103 -2.08 -11.81 8.76
CA ASP A 103 -3.29 -11.05 8.45
C ASP A 103 -2.98 -9.58 8.10
N GLU A 104 -1.92 -9.00 8.68
CA GLU A 104 -1.46 -7.67 8.32
C GLU A 104 -0.76 -7.59 6.95
N LEU A 105 -0.33 -8.73 6.41
CA LEU A 105 0.36 -8.87 5.13
C LEU A 105 -0.59 -9.25 3.98
N VAL A 106 -1.87 -9.51 4.27
CA VAL A 106 -2.86 -9.86 3.26
C VAL A 106 -3.08 -8.70 2.28
N ILE A 107 -3.06 -9.03 0.99
CA ILE A 107 -3.39 -8.13 -0.10
C ILE A 107 -4.79 -8.45 -0.59
N ARG A 108 -5.61 -7.41 -0.78
CA ARG A 108 -6.93 -7.50 -1.40
C ARG A 108 -6.92 -6.88 -2.78
N GLN A 109 -7.20 -7.66 -3.83
CA GLN A 109 -7.30 -7.16 -5.21
C GLN A 109 -8.58 -7.62 -5.90
N ARG A 110 -9.16 -6.73 -6.70
CA ARG A 110 -10.36 -7.02 -7.50
C ARG A 110 -9.98 -7.78 -8.76
N LEU A 111 -10.67 -8.88 -9.01
CA LEU A 111 -10.61 -9.59 -10.28
C LEU A 111 -11.32 -8.73 -11.35
N SER A 112 -10.63 -8.33 -12.42
CA SER A 112 -11.17 -7.39 -13.42
C SER A 112 -11.82 -8.07 -14.62
N ARG A 113 -11.60 -9.37 -14.80
CA ARG A 113 -12.12 -10.20 -15.89
C ARG A 113 -12.22 -11.65 -15.42
N THR A 114 -12.76 -12.54 -16.24
CA THR A 114 -12.80 -13.97 -15.89
C THR A 114 -11.38 -14.55 -15.84
N ILE A 115 -11.19 -15.65 -15.13
CA ILE A 115 -9.88 -16.27 -14.91
C ILE A 115 -9.22 -16.70 -16.23
N GLU A 116 -10.03 -17.10 -17.20
CA GLU A 116 -9.66 -17.54 -18.56
C GLU A 116 -9.24 -16.37 -19.45
N ALA A 117 -9.79 -15.17 -19.21
CA ALA A 117 -9.53 -13.99 -20.04
C ALA A 117 -8.17 -13.31 -19.75
N TYR A 118 -7.39 -13.84 -18.79
CA TYR A 118 -6.02 -13.38 -18.51
C TYR A 118 -5.00 -14.14 -19.35
N LYS A 119 -4.31 -13.43 -20.26
CA LYS A 119 -3.13 -13.97 -20.99
C LYS A 119 -2.00 -14.31 -20.01
N THR A 120 -1.65 -13.35 -19.14
CA THR A 120 -0.76 -13.56 -18.00
C THR A 120 -1.61 -13.43 -16.73
N PRO A 121 -1.69 -14.48 -15.89
CA PRO A 121 -2.52 -14.45 -14.68
C PRO A 121 -1.99 -13.39 -13.71
N SER A 122 -2.85 -12.44 -13.31
CA SER A 122 -2.55 -11.51 -12.21
C SER A 122 -2.44 -12.27 -10.88
N PRO A 123 -1.84 -11.69 -9.83
CA PRO A 123 -1.83 -12.29 -8.50
C PRO A 123 -3.23 -12.70 -8.01
N ALA A 124 -4.23 -11.83 -8.17
CA ALA A 124 -5.63 -12.14 -7.87
C ALA A 124 -6.18 -13.31 -8.71
N ALA A 125 -5.82 -13.40 -10.01
CA ALA A 125 -6.25 -14.51 -10.86
C ALA A 125 -5.58 -15.84 -10.45
N ARG A 126 -4.32 -15.81 -10.01
CA ARG A 126 -3.62 -16.99 -9.47
C ARG A 126 -4.26 -17.47 -8.17
N ALA A 127 -4.59 -16.55 -7.26
CA ALA A 127 -5.33 -16.86 -6.04
C ALA A 127 -6.73 -17.44 -6.34
N ALA A 128 -7.47 -16.83 -7.27
CA ALA A 128 -8.78 -17.32 -7.69
C ALA A 128 -8.70 -18.75 -8.30
N ARG A 129 -7.63 -19.07 -9.04
CA ARG A 129 -7.40 -20.44 -9.57
C ARG A 129 -7.19 -21.46 -8.47
N GLN A 130 -6.47 -21.12 -7.40
CA GLN A 130 -6.27 -22.00 -6.24
C GLN A 130 -7.61 -22.32 -5.57
N LEU A 131 -8.42 -21.30 -5.30
CA LEU A 131 -9.75 -21.46 -4.70
C LEU A 131 -10.72 -22.20 -5.63
N ARG A 132 -10.61 -22.03 -6.94
CA ARG A 132 -11.41 -22.78 -7.92
C ARG A 132 -11.10 -24.27 -7.93
N ALA A 133 -9.86 -24.67 -7.68
CA ALA A 133 -9.51 -26.08 -7.52
C ALA A 133 -10.22 -26.72 -6.31
N GLN A 134 -10.69 -25.92 -5.35
CA GLN A 134 -11.52 -26.33 -4.21
C GLN A 134 -13.02 -26.14 -4.47
N GLY A 135 -13.45 -25.97 -5.73
CA GLY A 135 -14.85 -25.84 -6.12
C GLY A 135 -15.44 -24.43 -5.98
N ARG A 136 -14.64 -23.41 -5.62
CA ARG A 136 -15.13 -22.03 -5.47
C ARG A 136 -15.19 -21.31 -6.82
N GLN A 137 -16.23 -20.51 -7.02
CA GLN A 137 -16.41 -19.74 -8.26
C GLN A 137 -16.24 -18.25 -8.01
N PHE A 138 -15.64 -17.56 -9.00
CA PHE A 138 -15.41 -16.12 -8.94
C PHE A 138 -15.82 -15.44 -10.23
N ALA A 139 -16.55 -14.33 -10.08
CA ALA A 139 -16.97 -13.46 -11.15
C ALA A 139 -16.08 -12.20 -11.24
N PRO A 140 -15.97 -11.59 -12.44
CA PRO A 140 -15.38 -10.28 -12.57
C PRO A 140 -16.02 -9.29 -11.60
N GLY A 141 -15.18 -8.61 -10.86
CA GLY A 141 -15.56 -7.62 -9.87
C GLY A 141 -15.51 -8.10 -8.42
N GLN A 142 -15.36 -9.39 -8.16
CA GLN A 142 -15.13 -9.86 -6.80
C GLN A 142 -13.70 -9.56 -6.35
N SER A 143 -13.53 -9.37 -5.04
CA SER A 143 -12.22 -9.15 -4.43
C SER A 143 -11.67 -10.47 -3.93
N LEU A 144 -10.38 -10.68 -4.17
CA LEU A 144 -9.63 -11.84 -3.71
C LEU A 144 -8.58 -11.36 -2.71
N GLU A 145 -8.41 -12.17 -1.67
CA GLU A 145 -7.39 -11.98 -0.64
C GLU A 145 -6.31 -13.03 -0.79
N PHE A 146 -5.05 -12.60 -0.73
CA PHE A 146 -3.91 -13.48 -0.86
C PHE A 146 -2.64 -12.87 -0.24
N LEU A 147 -1.66 -13.74 -0.01
CA LEU A 147 -0.29 -13.40 0.35
C LEU A 147 0.64 -13.66 -0.84
N PHE A 148 1.73 -12.90 -0.96
CA PHE A 148 2.83 -13.30 -1.84
C PHE A 148 3.65 -14.40 -1.16
N ALA A 149 3.97 -15.43 -1.92
CA ALA A 149 4.62 -16.62 -1.40
C ALA A 149 5.68 -17.15 -2.37
N ARG A 150 6.77 -17.67 -1.82
CA ARG A 150 7.84 -18.39 -2.53
C ARG A 150 7.41 -19.81 -2.87
N ASN A 151 6.40 -19.93 -3.74
CA ASN A 151 5.88 -21.20 -4.24
C ASN A 151 5.66 -21.14 -5.77
N ALA A 152 5.29 -22.27 -6.39
CA ALA A 152 5.11 -22.35 -7.84
C ALA A 152 4.06 -21.36 -8.38
N THR A 153 3.07 -20.98 -7.56
CA THR A 153 2.02 -20.03 -7.93
C THR A 153 2.40 -18.58 -7.65
N GLY A 154 3.48 -18.31 -6.91
CA GLY A 154 3.92 -16.99 -6.46
C GLY A 154 2.95 -16.29 -5.48
N VAL A 155 1.87 -16.94 -5.08
CA VAL A 155 0.84 -16.43 -4.15
C VAL A 155 0.23 -17.59 -3.36
N HIS A 156 -0.39 -17.25 -2.24
CA HIS A 156 -1.23 -18.11 -1.42
C HIS A 156 -2.57 -17.44 -1.18
N ALA A 157 -3.67 -17.99 -1.70
CA ALA A 157 -5.00 -17.48 -1.43
C ALA A 157 -5.32 -17.56 0.07
N TRP A 158 -5.80 -16.47 0.64
CA TRP A 158 -5.98 -16.33 2.08
C TRP A 158 -7.03 -17.29 2.65
N GLU A 159 -8.03 -17.62 1.83
CA GLU A 159 -9.15 -18.48 2.21
C GLU A 159 -8.88 -19.98 1.95
N LEU A 160 -7.64 -20.37 1.70
CA LEU A 160 -7.26 -21.79 1.67
C LEU A 160 -7.23 -22.34 3.10
N GLU A 161 -7.69 -23.58 3.27
CA GLU A 161 -7.65 -24.29 4.56
C GLU A 161 -6.20 -24.48 5.08
N GLU A 162 -5.25 -24.66 4.16
CA GLU A 162 -3.83 -24.74 4.50
C GLU A 162 -3.30 -23.34 4.86
N THR A 163 -2.85 -23.18 6.10
CA THR A 163 -2.16 -21.96 6.53
C THR A 163 -0.77 -21.88 5.90
N LEU A 164 -0.44 -20.74 5.31
CA LEU A 164 0.90 -20.51 4.77
C LEU A 164 1.93 -20.48 5.90
N ASP A 165 2.95 -21.35 5.81
CA ASP A 165 4.14 -21.22 6.66
C ASP A 165 4.83 -19.87 6.41
N SER A 166 5.09 -19.13 7.49
CA SER A 166 5.82 -17.86 7.46
C SER A 166 7.15 -17.94 6.69
N GLY A 167 7.85 -19.08 6.73
CA GLY A 167 9.09 -19.30 5.96
C GLY A 167 8.89 -19.30 4.44
N ARG A 168 7.65 -19.43 3.96
CA ARG A 168 7.26 -19.39 2.55
C ARG A 168 6.71 -18.04 2.10
N LEU A 169 6.57 -17.05 2.98
CA LEU A 169 6.22 -15.68 2.59
C LEU A 169 7.28 -15.09 1.66
N ASP A 170 6.89 -14.30 0.68
CA ASP A 170 7.82 -13.50 -0.12
C ASP A 170 8.05 -12.14 0.57
N THR A 171 9.21 -11.98 1.22
CA THR A 171 9.56 -10.87 2.15
C THR A 171 10.86 -10.20 1.79
#